data_AF-A0A0L0UHJ7-F1
#
_entry.id   AF-A0A0L0UHJ7-F1
#
_cell.length_a   1.000
_cell.length_b   1.000
_cell.length_c   1.000
_cell.angle_alpha   90.00
_cell.angle_beta   90.00
_cell.angle_gamma   90.00
#
_symmetry.space_group_name_H-M   'P 1'
#
loop_
_entity.id
_entity.type
_entity.pdbx_description
1 polymer ?
#
loop_
_entity_poly.entity_id
_entity_poly.type
_entity_poly.pdbx_seq_one_letter_code
_entity_poly.pdbx_strand_id
1 'polypeptide(L)'
;IIGTADKFSVNYGNLAKDIKVNDNLLVDDGKLTLKVTAVKDHTVICQALNTHTIKDRRAINIPNVKLSLPFISEKDRADLIFGCQQKVDYVAASFVCSAADIKEIRKVLDDNDGKHIQIISKIESQLAVNNFDEILKESDAIM
;
A
#
# COMPACT_ATOMS: atom_id res chain seq x y z
N ILE A 1 2.45 -19.98 9.02
CA ILE A 1 1.56 -20.73 9.94
C ILE A 1 0.32 -21.10 9.14
N ILE A 2 -0.19 -22.34 9.22
CA ILE A 2 -1.46 -22.68 8.55
C ILE A 2 -2.60 -21.97 9.30
N GLY A 3 -3.48 -21.30 8.56
CA GLY A 3 -4.58 -20.52 9.12
C GLY A 3 -5.67 -21.40 9.75
N THR A 4 -6.22 -20.94 10.86
CA THR A 4 -7.41 -21.47 11.54
C THR A 4 -8.36 -20.31 11.86
N ALA A 5 -9.51 -20.62 12.48
CA ALA A 5 -10.42 -19.59 12.98
C ALA A 5 -9.77 -18.65 14.01
N ASP A 6 -8.76 -19.13 14.75
CA ASP A 6 -8.14 -18.37 15.85
C ASP A 6 -6.90 -17.56 15.42
N LYS A 7 -6.23 -17.97 14.34
CA LYS A 7 -4.99 -17.32 13.87
C LYS A 7 -4.70 -17.59 12.40
N PHE A 8 -4.10 -16.62 11.73
CA PHE A 8 -3.57 -16.76 10.38
C PHE A 8 -2.27 -15.97 10.21
N SER A 9 -1.51 -16.24 9.16
CA SER A 9 -0.29 -15.49 8.84
C SER A 9 -0.52 -14.44 7.76
N VAL A 10 0.27 -13.37 7.81
CA VAL A 10 0.38 -12.36 6.76
C VAL A 10 1.72 -12.50 6.04
N ASN A 11 1.80 -11.97 4.82
CA ASN A 11 3.05 -11.93 4.05
C ASN A 11 3.92 -10.69 4.39
N TYR A 12 3.45 -9.81 5.29
CA TYR A 12 4.17 -8.61 5.69
C TYR A 12 4.86 -8.78 7.06
N GLY A 13 6.18 -9.02 7.05
CA GLY A 13 6.94 -9.35 8.25
C GLY A 13 7.11 -8.20 9.26
N ASN A 14 6.94 -6.95 8.83
CA ASN A 14 7.05 -5.77 9.70
C ASN A 14 5.70 -5.31 10.27
N LEU A 15 4.61 -6.06 10.05
CA LEU A 15 3.26 -5.67 10.50
C LEU A 15 3.22 -5.29 12.00
N ALA A 16 3.83 -6.11 12.86
CA ALA A 16 3.84 -5.87 14.30
C ALA A 16 4.67 -4.63 14.71
N LYS A 17 5.51 -4.09 13.84
CA LYS A 17 6.27 -2.85 14.11
C LYS A 17 5.50 -1.60 13.72
N ASP A 18 4.69 -1.70 12.66
CA ASP A 18 3.97 -0.55 12.11
C ASP A 18 2.59 -0.34 12.75
N ILE A 19 2.02 -1.40 13.31
CA ILE A 19 0.70 -1.38 13.94
C ILE A 19 0.76 -1.05 15.43
N LYS A 20 -0.25 -0.32 15.89
CA LYS A 20 -0.45 0.08 17.29
C LYS A 20 -1.78 -0.45 17.82
N VAL A 21 -1.88 -0.52 19.15
CA VAL A 21 -3.15 -0.80 19.83
C VAL A 21 -4.19 0.24 19.41
N ASN A 22 -5.42 -0.22 19.16
CA ASN A 22 -6.55 0.52 18.59
C ASN A 22 -6.56 0.73 17.08
N ASP A 23 -5.52 0.35 16.33
CA ASP A 23 -5.61 0.32 14.87
C ASP A 23 -6.66 -0.71 14.41
N ASN A 24 -7.21 -0.48 13.22
CA ASN A 24 -8.13 -1.40 12.57
C ASN A 24 -7.43 -2.09 11.40
N LEU A 25 -7.60 -3.41 11.30
CA LEU A 25 -7.22 -4.19 10.13
C LEU A 25 -8.52 -4.60 9.42
N LEU A 26 -8.60 -4.26 8.14
CA LEU A 26 -9.72 -4.54 7.26
C LEU A 26 -9.35 -5.73 6.37
N VAL A 27 -9.94 -6.90 6.60
CA VAL A 27 -9.62 -8.14 5.88
C VAL A 27 -10.69 -8.42 4.83
N ASP A 28 -10.24 -8.93 3.67
CA ASP A 28 -11.12 -9.30 2.54
C ASP A 28 -12.00 -8.14 2.08
N ASP A 29 -11.36 -7.06 1.63
CA ASP A 29 -12.00 -5.82 1.18
C ASP A 29 -12.88 -5.18 2.27
N GLY A 30 -12.48 -5.32 3.52
CA GLY A 30 -13.18 -4.76 4.69
C GLY A 30 -14.40 -5.54 5.15
N LYS A 31 -14.66 -6.74 4.60
CA LYS A 31 -15.75 -7.60 5.07
C LYS A 31 -15.56 -8.08 6.51
N LEU A 32 -14.32 -8.20 6.97
CA LEU A 32 -14.01 -8.40 8.38
C LEU A 32 -13.19 -7.23 8.91
N THR A 33 -13.63 -6.65 10.03
CA THR A 33 -12.87 -5.66 10.77
C THR A 33 -12.29 -6.28 12.04
N LEU A 34 -10.99 -6.14 12.21
CA LEU A 34 -10.24 -6.59 13.38
C LEU A 34 -9.67 -5.36 14.09
N LYS A 35 -9.99 -5.19 15.37
CA LYS A 35 -9.42 -4.14 16.21
C LYS A 35 -8.22 -4.67 16.99
N VAL A 36 -7.08 -4.00 16.89
CA VAL A 36 -5.86 -4.41 17.59
C VAL A 36 -6.01 -4.17 19.09
N THR A 37 -5.84 -5.21 19.88
CA THR A 37 -5.91 -5.16 21.35
C THR A 37 -4.54 -5.30 22.01
N ALA A 38 -3.59 -5.97 21.34
CA ALA A 38 -2.20 -6.03 21.78
C ALA A 38 -1.25 -6.36 20.63
N VAL A 39 0.01 -5.96 20.77
CA VAL A 39 1.11 -6.33 19.88
C VAL A 39 2.20 -6.96 20.73
N LYS A 40 2.60 -8.20 20.42
CA LYS A 40 3.59 -8.97 21.16
C LYS A 40 4.57 -9.63 20.18
N ASP A 41 5.82 -9.22 20.23
CA ASP A 41 6.88 -9.68 19.32
C ASP A 41 6.46 -9.56 17.84
N HIS A 42 6.18 -10.67 17.17
CA HIS A 42 5.72 -10.74 15.78
C HIS A 42 4.22 -11.02 15.64
N THR A 43 3.46 -10.97 16.74
CA THR A 43 2.04 -11.31 16.79
C THR A 43 1.19 -10.08 17.08
N VAL A 44 0.22 -9.81 16.22
CA VAL A 44 -0.82 -8.80 16.43
C VAL A 44 -2.08 -9.51 16.92
N ILE A 45 -2.49 -9.22 18.15
CA ILE A 45 -3.68 -9.78 18.77
C ILE A 45 -4.84 -8.82 18.51
N CYS A 46 -5.93 -9.35 17.97
CA CYS A 46 -7.08 -8.55 17.58
C CYS A 46 -8.38 -9.09 18.17
N GLN A 47 -9.37 -8.20 18.30
CA GLN A 47 -10.77 -8.54 18.50
C GLN A 47 -11.52 -8.36 17.17
N ALA A 48 -12.26 -9.39 16.75
CA ALA A 48 -13.18 -9.25 15.62
C ALA A 48 -14.36 -8.35 16.01
N LEU A 49 -14.64 -7.33 15.21
CA LEU A 49 -15.76 -6.41 15.43
C LEU A 49 -17.05 -6.86 14.72
N ASN A 50 -16.93 -7.82 13.80
CA ASN A 50 -18.04 -8.41 13.08
C ASN A 50 -17.70 -9.87 12.66
N THR A 51 -18.67 -10.58 12.10
CA THR A 51 -18.50 -11.97 11.65
C THR A 51 -18.30 -12.02 10.13
N HIS A 52 -17.33 -12.80 9.67
CA HIS A 52 -17.10 -13.10 8.25
C HIS A 52 -16.28 -14.39 8.09
N THR A 53 -16.48 -15.13 7.00
CA THR A 53 -15.66 -16.29 6.67
C THR A 53 -14.51 -15.87 5.75
N ILE A 54 -13.28 -15.96 6.26
CA ILE A 54 -12.07 -15.64 5.51
C ILE A 54 -11.64 -16.85 4.67
N LYS A 55 -11.26 -16.60 3.41
CA LYS A 55 -10.61 -17.59 2.53
C LYS A 55 -9.10 -17.36 2.48
N ASP A 56 -8.38 -18.21 1.76
CA ASP A 56 -6.94 -18.00 1.59
C ASP A 56 -6.62 -16.76 0.75
N ARG A 57 -5.44 -16.18 1.03
CA ARG A 57 -4.84 -15.07 0.27
C ARG A 57 -5.76 -13.85 0.14
N ARG A 58 -6.47 -13.48 1.21
CA ARG A 58 -7.24 -12.22 1.26
C ARG A 58 -6.33 -11.04 1.56
N ALA A 59 -6.65 -9.90 0.98
CA ALA A 59 -5.98 -8.63 1.27
C ALA A 59 -6.31 -8.15 2.68
N ILE A 60 -5.37 -7.39 3.25
CA ILE A 60 -5.55 -6.68 4.51
C ILE A 60 -5.21 -5.21 4.26
N ASN A 61 -6.17 -4.33 4.52
CA ASN A 61 -5.98 -2.89 4.48
C ASN A 61 -5.90 -2.34 5.90
N ILE A 62 -5.01 -1.38 6.13
CA ILE A 62 -4.74 -0.83 7.47
C ILE A 62 -4.88 0.69 7.38
N PRO A 63 -6.10 1.23 7.61
CA PRO A 63 -6.35 2.65 7.47
C PRO A 63 -5.47 3.47 8.39
N ASN A 64 -5.02 4.63 7.91
CA ASN A 64 -4.19 5.61 8.64
C ASN A 64 -2.80 5.12 9.09
N VAL A 65 -2.35 3.95 8.66
CA VAL A 65 -1.02 3.43 8.99
C VAL A 65 -0.12 3.53 7.75
N LYS A 66 1.03 4.19 7.92
CA LYS A 66 2.12 4.13 6.93
C LYS A 66 2.91 2.85 7.15
N LEU A 67 2.84 1.94 6.19
CA LEU A 67 3.63 0.71 6.22
C LEU A 67 5.09 1.02 5.88
N SER A 68 6.01 0.37 6.59
CA SER A 68 7.45 0.41 6.36
C SER A 68 7.81 -0.50 5.19
N LEU A 69 7.30 -0.18 4.00
CA LEU A 69 7.59 -0.83 2.73
C LEU A 69 8.20 0.19 1.78
N PRO A 70 9.19 -0.20 0.94
CA PRO A 70 9.56 0.60 -0.21
C PRO A 70 8.33 0.86 -1.06
N PHE A 71 8.16 2.09 -1.54
CA PHE A 71 7.01 2.45 -2.34
C PHE A 71 7.02 1.73 -3.70
N ILE A 72 8.18 1.70 -4.37
CA ILE A 72 8.39 0.88 -5.57
C ILE A 72 9.17 -0.39 -5.23
N SER A 73 8.66 -1.54 -5.67
CA SER A 73 9.40 -2.79 -5.60
C SER A 73 10.45 -2.89 -6.71
N GLU A 74 11.35 -3.89 -6.64
CA GLU A 74 12.28 -4.18 -7.73
C GLU A 74 11.56 -4.48 -9.05
N LYS A 75 10.41 -5.16 -8.96
CA LYS A 75 9.55 -5.44 -10.11
C LYS A 75 8.96 -4.16 -10.68
N ASP A 76 8.42 -3.28 -9.83
CA ASP A 76 7.83 -2.01 -10.30
C ASP A 76 8.89 -1.14 -10.97
N ARG A 77 10.11 -1.10 -10.42
CA ARG A 77 11.24 -0.42 -11.07
C ARG A 77 11.54 -1.00 -12.46
N ALA A 78 11.56 -2.33 -12.60
CA ALA A 78 11.77 -2.97 -13.90
C ALA A 78 10.63 -2.65 -14.88
N ASP A 79 9.38 -2.64 -14.41
CA ASP A 79 8.19 -2.31 -15.21
C ASP A 79 8.21 -0.83 -15.66
N LEU A 80 8.68 0.10 -14.81
CA LEU A 80 8.87 1.51 -15.17
C LEU A 80 9.93 1.69 -16.26
N ILE A 81 11.08 1.01 -16.13
CA ILE A 81 12.16 1.04 -17.13
C ILE A 81 11.66 0.45 -18.45
N PHE A 82 10.93 -0.66 -18.40
CA PHE A 82 10.28 -1.24 -19.57
C PHE A 82 9.31 -0.24 -20.21
N GLY A 83 8.48 0.45 -19.42
CA GLY A 83 7.59 1.51 -19.91
C GLY A 83 8.34 2.63 -20.65
N CYS A 84 9.51 3.04 -20.14
CA CYS A 84 10.37 4.02 -20.81
C CYS A 84 10.85 3.51 -22.18
N GLN A 85 11.30 2.26 -22.26
CA GLN A 85 11.74 1.63 -23.52
C GLN A 85 10.60 1.55 -24.54
N GLN A 86 9.38 1.30 -24.07
CA GLN A 86 8.18 1.24 -24.91
C GLN A 86 7.59 2.62 -25.23
N LYS A 87 8.09 3.70 -24.61
CA LYS A 87 7.59 5.08 -24.78
C LYS A 87 6.10 5.20 -24.49
N VAL A 88 5.66 4.62 -23.36
CA VAL A 88 4.28 4.78 -22.90
C VAL A 88 3.98 6.23 -22.55
N ASP A 89 2.75 6.69 -22.74
CA ASP A 89 2.39 8.08 -22.42
C ASP A 89 2.16 8.30 -20.92
N TYR A 90 1.64 7.28 -20.22
CA TYR A 90 1.24 7.37 -18.83
C TYR A 90 1.71 6.18 -18.01
N VAL A 91 2.01 6.44 -16.74
CA VAL A 91 2.18 5.44 -15.69
C VAL A 91 1.16 5.70 -14.59
N ALA A 92 0.35 4.70 -14.26
CA ALA A 92 -0.58 4.77 -13.12
C ALA A 92 0.08 4.17 -11.87
N ALA A 93 0.50 5.02 -10.95
CA ALA A 93 1.18 4.66 -9.71
C ALA A 93 0.16 4.20 -8.66
N SER A 94 0.26 2.95 -8.21
CA SER A 94 -0.65 2.36 -7.22
C SER A 94 -0.24 2.72 -5.79
N PHE A 95 -1.20 2.78 -4.87
CA PHE A 95 -1.00 3.01 -3.43
C PHE A 95 -0.14 4.25 -3.08
N VAL A 96 -0.21 5.32 -3.88
CA VAL A 96 0.51 6.57 -3.59
C VAL A 96 0.01 7.12 -2.25
N CYS A 97 0.92 7.41 -1.33
CA CYS A 97 0.59 7.91 0.00
C CYS A 97 1.23 9.27 0.31
N SER A 98 2.16 9.75 -0.52
CA SER A 98 2.86 11.02 -0.30
C SER A 98 3.46 11.60 -1.59
N ALA A 99 3.82 12.88 -1.55
CA ALA A 99 4.60 13.53 -2.60
C ALA A 99 5.96 12.85 -2.87
N ALA A 100 6.56 12.24 -1.84
CA ALA A 100 7.85 11.55 -1.97
C ALA A 100 7.76 10.31 -2.87
N ASP A 101 6.64 9.60 -2.81
CA ASP A 101 6.36 8.41 -3.62
C ASP A 101 6.38 8.74 -5.13
N ILE A 102 5.76 9.87 -5.49
CA ILE A 102 5.72 10.36 -6.87
C ILE A 102 7.12 10.79 -7.35
N LYS A 103 7.87 11.48 -6.48
CA LYS A 103 9.26 11.89 -6.77
C LYS A 103 10.18 10.68 -7.00
N GLU A 104 9.95 9.59 -6.28
CA GLU A 104 10.69 8.35 -6.49
C GLU A 104 10.42 7.77 -7.89
N ILE A 105 9.15 7.69 -8.31
CA ILE A 105 8.80 7.27 -9.69
C ILE A 105 9.40 8.22 -10.72
N ARG A 106 9.21 9.54 -10.54
CA ARG A 106 9.74 10.55 -11.46
C ARG A 106 11.25 10.40 -11.64
N LYS A 107 11.99 10.16 -10.55
CA LYS A 107 13.43 9.89 -10.63
C LYS A 107 13.75 8.67 -11.50
N VAL A 108 13.02 7.56 -11.34
CA VAL A 108 13.23 6.36 -12.18
C VAL A 108 12.96 6.66 -13.65
N LEU A 109 11.89 7.38 -13.96
CA LEU A 109 11.55 7.76 -15.33
C LEU A 109 12.61 8.69 -15.92
N ASP A 110 13.01 9.73 -15.20
CA ASP A 110 13.98 10.73 -15.66
C ASP A 110 15.37 10.11 -15.91
N ASP A 111 15.79 9.17 -15.06
CA ASP A 111 17.06 8.44 -15.19
C ASP A 111 17.05 7.46 -16.39
N ASN A 112 15.90 7.20 -17.02
CA ASN A 112 15.71 6.24 -18.12
C ASN A 112 15.02 6.85 -19.36
N ASP A 113 15.24 8.15 -19.64
CA ASP A 113 14.68 8.89 -20.79
C ASP A 113 13.14 9.00 -20.84
N GLY A 114 12.47 8.77 -19.70
CA GLY A 114 11.02 8.82 -19.52
C GLY A 114 10.46 10.19 -19.10
N LYS A 115 11.18 11.31 -19.30
CA LYS A 115 10.74 12.65 -18.86
C LYS A 115 9.38 13.10 -19.40
N HIS A 116 8.98 12.58 -20.56
CA HIS A 116 7.72 12.87 -21.22
C HIS A 116 6.54 12.06 -20.66
N ILE A 117 6.82 11.02 -19.88
CA ILE A 117 5.81 10.10 -19.34
C ILE A 117 5.12 10.78 -18.17
N GLN A 118 3.78 10.80 -18.22
CA GLN A 118 2.94 11.42 -17.21
C GLN A 118 2.62 10.44 -16.08
N ILE A 119 2.65 10.91 -14.83
CA ILE A 119 2.35 10.10 -13.66
C ILE A 119 0.91 10.36 -13.22
N ILE A 120 0.09 9.30 -13.25
CA ILE A 120 -1.25 9.28 -12.69
C ILE A 120 -1.18 8.66 -11.30
N SER A 121 -1.46 9.43 -10.26
CA SER A 121 -1.46 8.90 -8.89
C SER A 121 -2.80 8.30 -8.53
N LYS A 122 -2.81 7.01 -8.16
CA LYS A 122 -4.01 6.31 -7.71
C LYS A 122 -4.23 6.51 -6.22
N ILE A 123 -5.38 7.07 -5.84
CA ILE A 123 -5.72 7.40 -4.45
C ILE A 123 -6.47 6.22 -3.82
N GLU A 124 -5.71 5.31 -3.18
CA GLU A 124 -6.24 4.01 -2.73
C GLU A 124 -6.26 3.85 -1.19
N SER A 125 -5.78 4.84 -0.45
CA SER A 125 -5.68 4.77 1.01
C SER A 125 -6.17 6.05 1.70
N GLN A 126 -6.58 5.93 2.97
CA GLN A 126 -6.93 7.09 3.77
C GLN A 126 -5.75 8.05 3.94
N LEU A 127 -4.51 7.52 3.98
CA LEU A 127 -3.31 8.34 4.04
C LEU A 127 -3.14 9.19 2.77
N ALA A 128 -3.42 8.60 1.60
CA ALA A 128 -3.42 9.31 0.33
C ALA A 128 -4.46 10.44 0.31
N VAL A 129 -5.67 10.18 0.81
CA VAL A 129 -6.73 11.21 0.94
C VAL A 129 -6.27 12.34 1.85
N ASN A 130 -5.65 12.02 2.99
CA ASN A 130 -5.16 13.03 3.93
C ASN A 130 -4.02 13.89 3.35
N ASN A 131 -3.19 13.30 2.49
CA ASN A 131 -2.05 13.94 1.84
C ASN A 131 -2.37 14.39 0.39
N PHE A 132 -3.65 14.49 0.03
CA PHE A 132 -4.05 14.65 -1.37
C PHE A 132 -3.46 15.90 -2.02
N ASP A 133 -3.42 17.03 -1.32
CA ASP A 133 -2.93 18.29 -1.88
C ASP A 133 -1.45 18.23 -2.29
N GLU A 134 -0.60 17.56 -1.49
CA GLU A 134 0.82 17.39 -1.83
C GLU A 134 1.03 16.37 -2.95
N ILE A 135 0.20 15.33 -3.00
CA ILE A 135 0.19 14.32 -4.06
C ILE A 135 -0.19 15.01 -5.38
N LEU A 136 -1.33 15.70 -5.41
CA LEU A 136 -1.85 16.41 -6.58
C LEU A 136 -0.83 17.39 -7.17
N LYS A 137 -0.06 18.07 -6.31
CA LYS A 137 0.96 19.03 -6.76
C LYS A 137 2.10 18.39 -7.56
N GLU A 138 2.42 17.13 -7.28
CA GLU A 138 3.54 16.42 -7.91
C GLU A 138 3.07 15.43 -9.01
N SER A 139 1.76 15.10 -9.04
CA SER A 139 1.15 14.26 -10.06
C SER A 139 0.80 15.04 -11.33
N ASP A 140 0.79 14.34 -12.46
CA ASP A 140 0.26 14.87 -13.72
C ASP A 140 -1.27 14.66 -13.83
N ALA A 141 -1.80 13.63 -13.15
CA ALA A 141 -3.23 13.37 -13.03
C ALA A 141 -3.53 12.47 -11.80
N ILE A 142 -4.82 12.27 -11.51
CA ILE A 142 -5.33 11.45 -10.40
C ILE A 142 -6.24 10.35 -10.95
N MET A 143 -6.25 9.19 -10.28
CA MET A 143 -7.15 8.06 -10.51
C MET A 143 -7.78 7.56 -9.20
#